data_AF-A0A8T4E5I6-F1
#
_entry.id   AF-A0A8T4E5I6-F1
#
_cell.length_a   1.000
_cell.length_b   1.000
_cell.length_c   1.000
_cell.angle_alpha   90.00
_cell.angle_beta   90.00
_cell.angle_gamma   90.00
#
_symmetry.space_group_name_H-M   'P 1'
#
loop_
_entity.id
_entity.type
_entity.pdbx_description
1 polymer ?
#
loop_
_entity_poly.entity_id
_entity_poly.type
_entity_poly.pdbx_seq_one_letter_code
_entity_poly.pdbx_strand_id
1 'polypeptide(L)'
;MLAQAMAQLLPATALEDVLAFENRNNDNNPHIKIVPSFPDMLWLSKNPAYMRYYSPMERAKITELTATGKKSEIPKVLKNSLARRMTTASREEAKTEGSKGISPIFLLMVLGIAAIAITFFLDIPEDQKWFIFATMFGLAILYFVSNAALGLSRRMGPQKIVNYKAIVDNTERTTAPFIDATGSRAGALLGDVKHDPLQTGGLGTPAHLRVESGAIHKANHGVLFIDEIASLKMNWQQELLTAMQEHKYPITGQSDLSSGALVRTEPAPSDFVLVAAGNVPDLAQIHPAMRSRIRGEGYEVYVEDSMEDNAENEEKLVQFVAQEIKKDGRIPPFNYAAVMEIVEEARRLSGKRKSFTMNLRELGGLLRAAGDLAVEQEAKIATAKHVNEAKKLAKPIESQIVRKMIERKKDYQVFATSGYSIGKVNGLAVVGDAFSGLVLPLVAEVTPSASKSGGRIIATGKLGVIAKEAVENVSAIIKKYTAEDLSRKDIHIQFLQTYEGVEGDSASISIAVAVISDLEQVAVDSSYAMTGSLSVRGEVLPVGGVTPKIEAAYAAGISKVLIPKSNLQDVYLMKGLKGKVKLYPVGNICDVLEAVLKPGEKKKKLLGAIRKQFRD
;
A
#
# COMPACT_ATOMS: atom_id res chain seq x y z
N MET A 1 -3.91 3.77 -6.69
CA MET A 1 -4.78 3.70 -7.89
C MET A 1 -5.55 5.00 -8.12
N LEU A 2 -6.41 5.45 -7.20
CA LEU A 2 -7.19 6.69 -7.36
C LEU A 2 -6.32 7.93 -7.65
N ALA A 3 -5.20 8.09 -6.92
CA ALA A 3 -4.25 9.18 -7.15
C ALA A 3 -3.62 9.16 -8.57
N GLN A 4 -3.33 7.98 -9.10
CA GLN A 4 -2.81 7.83 -10.47
C GLN A 4 -3.89 8.17 -11.51
N ALA A 5 -5.14 7.75 -11.28
CA ALA A 5 -6.26 8.12 -12.14
C ALA A 5 -6.48 9.64 -12.14
N MET A 6 -6.39 10.29 -10.98
CA MET A 6 -6.47 11.75 -10.86
C MET A 6 -5.37 12.45 -11.67
N ALA A 7 -4.13 11.97 -11.62
CA ALA A 7 -3.03 12.53 -12.43
C ALA A 7 -3.28 12.41 -13.95
N GLN A 8 -3.98 11.36 -14.39
CA GLN A 8 -4.36 11.21 -15.80
C GLN A 8 -5.48 12.16 -16.24
N LEU A 9 -6.28 12.67 -15.30
CA LEU A 9 -7.34 13.64 -15.56
C LEU A 9 -6.84 15.10 -15.56
N LEU A 10 -5.63 15.35 -15.03
CA LEU A 10 -5.03 16.69 -14.98
C LEU A 10 -4.40 17.10 -16.32
N PRO A 11 -4.39 18.41 -16.66
CA PRO A 11 -3.95 18.90 -17.96
C PRO A 11 -2.43 18.81 -18.14
N ALA A 12 -1.99 17.98 -19.10
CA ALA A 12 -0.57 17.82 -19.44
C ALA A 12 0.08 19.02 -20.15
N THR A 13 -0.72 19.99 -20.62
CA THR A 13 -0.24 21.16 -21.38
C THR A 13 0.24 22.31 -20.50
N ALA A 14 -0.04 22.26 -19.20
CA ALA A 14 0.35 23.28 -18.23
C ALA A 14 1.66 22.93 -17.49
N LEU A 15 2.37 21.88 -17.93
CA LEU A 15 3.60 21.44 -17.27
C LEU A 15 4.72 22.47 -17.42
N GLU A 16 5.45 22.64 -16.32
CA GLU A 16 6.56 23.58 -16.21
C GLU A 16 7.83 22.83 -15.84
N ASP A 17 8.92 23.13 -16.53
CA ASP A 17 10.25 22.75 -16.09
C ASP A 17 10.81 23.81 -15.15
N VAL A 18 11.66 23.37 -14.23
CA VAL A 18 12.24 24.24 -13.20
C VAL A 18 13.76 24.16 -13.29
N LEU A 19 14.39 25.32 -13.40
CA LEU A 19 15.83 25.48 -13.59
C LEU A 19 16.40 26.29 -12.41
N ALA A 20 17.45 25.78 -11.78
CA ALA A 20 18.24 26.49 -10.78
C ALA A 20 19.43 27.18 -11.46
N PHE A 21 19.54 28.50 -11.27
CA PHE A 21 20.59 29.35 -11.81
C PHE A 21 21.50 29.85 -10.69
N GLU A 22 22.76 30.13 -11.04
CA GLU A 22 23.69 30.83 -10.17
C GLU A 22 23.16 32.22 -9.82
N ASN A 23 23.27 32.62 -8.55
CA ASN A 23 23.04 33.98 -8.11
C ASN A 23 24.38 34.66 -7.82
N ARG A 24 24.79 35.55 -8.73
CA ARG A 24 26.10 36.24 -8.66
C ARG A 24 26.23 37.18 -7.45
N ASN A 25 25.11 37.61 -6.87
CA ASN A 25 25.12 38.48 -5.69
C ASN A 25 25.17 37.67 -4.39
N ASN A 26 24.66 36.44 -4.40
CA ASN A 26 24.63 35.55 -3.24
C ASN A 26 24.56 34.06 -3.68
N ASP A 27 25.70 33.35 -3.71
CA ASP A 27 25.76 31.94 -4.12
C ASP A 27 24.89 31.03 -3.23
N ASN A 28 24.71 31.38 -1.95
CA ASN A 28 23.84 30.64 -1.03
C ASN A 28 22.34 30.82 -1.32
N ASN A 29 21.96 31.65 -2.30
CA ASN A 29 20.57 31.84 -2.73
C ASN A 29 20.39 31.65 -4.24
N PRO A 30 20.48 30.41 -4.76
CA PRO A 30 20.26 30.14 -6.19
C PRO A 30 18.91 30.66 -6.69
N HIS A 31 18.92 31.27 -7.88
CA HIS A 31 17.71 31.77 -8.53
C HIS A 31 16.90 30.62 -9.15
N ILE A 32 15.59 30.69 -9.06
CA ILE A 32 14.69 29.70 -9.67
C ILE A 32 14.00 30.31 -10.89
N LYS A 33 14.15 29.65 -12.04
CA LYS A 33 13.49 30.04 -13.28
C LYS A 33 12.56 28.93 -13.75
N ILE A 34 11.34 29.33 -14.07
CA ILE A 34 10.28 28.45 -14.54
C ILE A 34 10.10 28.67 -16.04
N VAL A 35 10.02 27.59 -16.81
CA VAL A 35 9.73 27.63 -18.25
C VAL A 35 8.68 26.58 -18.60
N PRO A 36 7.80 26.80 -19.60
CA PRO A 36 6.88 25.76 -20.04
C PRO A 36 7.66 24.55 -20.54
N SER A 37 7.30 23.34 -20.10
CA SER A 37 7.94 22.11 -20.55
C SER A 37 7.75 21.90 -22.06
N PHE A 38 6.55 22.22 -22.55
CA PHE A 38 6.16 22.11 -23.95
C PHE A 38 5.51 23.43 -24.42
N PRO A 39 6.30 24.46 -24.77
CA PRO A 39 5.76 25.77 -25.11
C PRO A 39 5.00 25.74 -26.44
N ASP A 40 3.90 26.50 -26.49
CA ASP A 40 3.19 26.77 -27.75
C ASP A 40 3.85 27.91 -28.54
N MET A 41 3.39 28.12 -29.78
CA MET A 41 3.95 29.17 -30.64
C MET A 41 3.64 30.59 -30.15
N LEU A 42 2.57 30.77 -29.37
CA LEU A 42 2.25 32.05 -28.76
C LEU A 42 3.30 32.41 -27.71
N TRP A 43 3.73 31.45 -26.89
CA TRP A 43 4.78 31.65 -25.90
C TRP A 43 6.15 31.83 -26.56
N LEU A 44 6.49 31.02 -27.57
CA LEU A 44 7.78 31.11 -28.28
C LEU A 44 7.94 32.45 -29.02
N SER A 45 6.87 32.99 -29.62
CA SER A 45 6.91 34.30 -30.29
C SER A 45 7.18 35.45 -29.32
N LYS A 46 6.63 35.39 -28.10
CA LYS A 46 6.93 36.34 -27.02
C LYS A 46 8.33 36.17 -26.41
N ASN A 47 8.94 34.99 -26.57
CA ASN A 47 10.24 34.66 -25.99
C ASN A 47 11.24 34.15 -27.05
N PRO A 48 11.68 35.01 -27.99
CA PRO A 48 12.44 34.60 -29.17
C PRO A 48 13.77 33.92 -28.83
N ALA A 49 14.35 34.19 -27.67
CA ALA A 49 15.59 33.56 -27.19
C ALA A 49 15.51 32.03 -27.11
N TYR A 50 14.32 31.45 -26.88
CA TYR A 50 14.15 29.99 -26.81
C TYR A 50 13.83 29.33 -28.14
N MET A 51 13.52 30.10 -29.20
CA MET A 51 13.27 29.52 -30.52
C MET A 51 14.48 28.77 -31.08
N ARG A 52 15.70 29.15 -30.66
CA ARG A 52 16.94 28.49 -31.10
C ARG A 52 17.04 27.02 -30.72
N TYR A 53 16.24 26.56 -29.75
CA TYR A 53 16.22 25.16 -29.29
C TYR A 53 15.25 24.26 -30.09
N TYR A 54 14.60 24.82 -31.12
CA TYR A 54 13.62 24.12 -31.95
C TYR A 54 14.00 24.23 -33.43
N SER A 55 13.96 23.10 -34.12
CA SER A 55 14.15 23.04 -35.57
C SER A 55 12.99 23.74 -36.32
N PRO A 56 13.19 24.20 -37.57
CA PRO A 56 12.11 24.75 -38.40
C PRO A 56 10.91 23.79 -38.54
N MET A 57 11.16 22.49 -38.68
CA MET A 57 10.12 21.47 -38.79
C MET A 57 9.32 21.30 -37.50
N GLU A 58 9.97 21.32 -36.34
CA GLU A 58 9.27 21.28 -35.04
C GLU A 58 8.42 22.52 -34.84
N ARG A 59 8.94 23.72 -35.14
CA ARG A 59 8.17 24.97 -35.03
C ARG A 59 6.93 24.95 -35.92
N ALA A 60 7.04 24.45 -37.16
CA ALA A 60 5.88 24.28 -38.05
C ALA A 60 4.81 23.36 -37.43
N LYS A 61 5.21 22.22 -36.86
CA LYS A 61 4.29 21.29 -36.17
C LYS A 61 3.64 21.90 -34.93
N ILE A 62 4.39 22.66 -34.12
CA ILE A 62 3.81 23.36 -32.96
C ILE A 62 2.77 24.39 -33.45
N THR A 63 3.05 25.14 -34.52
CA THR A 63 2.10 26.10 -35.12
C THR A 63 0.81 25.41 -35.54
N GLU A 64 0.92 24.30 -36.26
CA GLU A 64 -0.22 23.51 -36.73
C GLU A 64 -1.07 23.03 -35.55
N LEU A 65 -0.47 22.34 -34.58
CA LEU A 65 -1.18 21.83 -33.40
C LEU A 65 -1.82 22.93 -32.55
N THR A 66 -1.17 24.08 -32.46
CA THR A 66 -1.70 25.26 -31.76
C THR A 66 -2.92 25.83 -32.50
N ALA A 67 -2.87 25.93 -33.82
CA ALA A 67 -3.95 26.45 -34.65
C ALA A 67 -5.17 25.53 -34.69
N THR A 68 -4.98 24.21 -34.65
CA THR A 68 -6.07 23.22 -34.64
C THR A 68 -6.63 22.92 -33.24
N GLY A 69 -6.20 23.63 -32.20
CA GLY A 69 -6.65 23.41 -30.82
C GLY A 69 -6.16 22.10 -30.18
N LYS A 70 -5.17 21.41 -30.77
CA LYS A 70 -4.65 20.10 -30.33
C LYS A 70 -3.39 20.24 -29.46
N LYS A 71 -3.38 21.19 -28.52
CA LYS A 71 -2.21 21.48 -27.68
C LYS A 71 -1.74 20.27 -26.86
N SER A 72 -2.66 19.37 -26.46
CA SER A 72 -2.36 18.15 -25.71
C SER A 72 -1.51 17.13 -26.49
N GLU A 73 -1.36 17.29 -27.81
CA GLU A 73 -0.50 16.44 -28.64
C GLU A 73 0.94 16.95 -28.74
N ILE A 74 1.21 18.21 -28.38
CA ILE A 74 2.56 18.82 -28.45
C ILE A 74 3.61 17.98 -27.69
N PRO A 75 3.36 17.48 -26.45
CA PRO A 75 4.34 16.65 -25.75
C PRO A 75 4.71 15.37 -26.50
N LYS A 76 3.75 14.74 -27.19
CA LYS A 76 3.96 13.51 -27.97
C LYS A 76 4.87 13.76 -29.18
N VAL A 77 4.79 14.96 -29.77
CA VAL A 77 5.60 15.34 -30.93
C VAL A 77 7.01 15.77 -30.53
N LEU A 78 7.14 16.60 -29.49
CA LEU A 78 8.43 17.17 -29.10
C LEU A 78 9.32 16.21 -28.32
N LYS A 79 8.73 15.27 -27.57
CA LYS A 79 9.38 14.31 -26.64
C LYS A 79 10.23 14.98 -25.55
N ASN A 80 11.28 15.70 -25.93
CA ASN A 80 12.15 16.47 -25.03
C ASN A 80 11.53 17.79 -24.61
N SER A 81 11.56 18.05 -23.30
CA SER A 81 11.14 19.31 -22.69
C SER A 81 12.08 20.47 -23.03
N LEU A 82 11.64 21.71 -22.81
CA LEU A 82 12.47 22.89 -23.02
C LEU A 82 13.71 22.87 -22.12
N ALA A 83 13.60 22.51 -20.83
CA ALA A 83 14.75 22.40 -19.94
C ALA A 83 15.74 21.33 -20.40
N ARG A 84 15.27 20.19 -20.91
CA ARG A 84 16.13 19.15 -21.47
C ARG A 84 16.89 19.62 -22.71
N ARG A 85 16.22 20.37 -23.59
CA ARG A 85 16.84 20.96 -24.78
C ARG A 85 17.89 22.01 -24.41
N MET A 86 17.57 22.89 -23.47
CA MET A 86 18.48 23.88 -22.91
C MET A 86 19.74 23.23 -22.32
N THR A 87 19.56 22.26 -21.40
CA THR A 87 20.68 21.58 -20.75
C THR A 87 21.54 20.78 -21.73
N THR A 88 20.96 20.20 -22.77
CA THR A 88 21.71 19.50 -23.83
C THR A 88 22.54 20.48 -24.66
N ALA A 89 21.94 21.57 -25.13
CA ALA A 89 22.63 22.61 -25.88
C ALA A 89 23.81 23.23 -25.09
N SER A 90 23.59 23.54 -23.80
CA SER A 90 24.63 24.06 -22.91
C SER A 90 25.82 23.11 -22.75
N ARG A 91 25.55 21.79 -22.64
CA ARG A 91 26.62 20.77 -22.59
C ARG A 91 27.38 20.65 -23.91
N GLU A 92 26.72 20.83 -25.04
CA GLU A 92 27.36 20.82 -26.36
C GLU A 92 28.22 22.07 -26.57
N GLU A 93 27.71 23.26 -26.23
CA GLU A 93 28.45 24.53 -26.25
C GLU A 93 29.75 24.41 -25.43
N ALA A 94 29.65 23.88 -24.20
CA ALA A 94 30.79 23.65 -23.32
C ALA A 94 31.83 22.66 -23.90
N LYS A 95 31.41 21.66 -24.66
CA LYS A 95 32.32 20.72 -25.36
C LYS A 95 33.03 21.38 -26.53
N THR A 96 32.31 22.15 -27.35
CA THR A 96 32.86 22.79 -28.55
C THR A 96 33.93 23.85 -28.25
N GLU A 97 33.74 24.66 -27.21
CA GLU A 97 34.75 25.65 -26.78
C GLU A 97 36.03 25.02 -26.23
N GLY A 98 35.95 23.80 -25.67
CA GLY A 98 37.10 23.05 -25.15
C GLY A 98 38.05 22.51 -26.23
N SER A 99 37.62 22.42 -27.49
CA SER A 99 38.38 21.80 -28.59
C SER A 99 39.14 22.76 -29.51
N LYS A 100 39.11 24.09 -29.23
CA LYS A 100 39.78 25.13 -30.06
C LYS A 100 41.31 25.16 -29.91
N GLY A 101 41.97 24.01 -29.86
CA GLY A 101 43.43 23.88 -29.90
C GLY A 101 43.86 23.09 -31.13
N ILE A 102 44.92 23.53 -31.82
CA ILE A 102 45.56 22.74 -32.87
C ILE A 102 45.98 21.41 -32.26
N SER A 103 45.63 20.29 -32.89
CA SER A 103 46.05 18.96 -32.42
C SER A 103 47.57 18.93 -32.26
N PRO A 104 48.11 18.52 -31.09
CA PRO A 104 49.56 18.43 -30.89
C PRO A 104 50.24 17.58 -31.96
N ILE A 105 49.54 16.54 -32.44
CA ILE A 105 49.99 15.65 -33.52
C ILE A 105 50.06 16.39 -34.86
N PHE A 106 49.12 17.27 -35.14
CA PHE A 106 49.12 18.08 -36.36
C PHE A 106 50.26 19.11 -36.36
N LEU A 107 50.51 19.78 -35.24
CA LEU A 107 51.63 20.73 -35.12
C LEU A 107 52.99 20.02 -35.23
N LEU A 108 53.14 18.83 -34.64
CA LEU A 108 54.34 18.00 -34.79
C LEU A 108 54.58 17.58 -36.24
N MET A 109 53.52 17.23 -36.97
CA MET A 109 53.62 16.93 -38.40
C MET A 109 54.10 18.16 -39.19
N VAL A 110 53.54 19.34 -38.94
CA VAL A 110 53.93 20.59 -39.63
C VAL A 110 55.39 20.95 -39.34
N LEU A 111 55.83 20.86 -38.08
CA LEU A 111 57.22 21.11 -37.69
C LEU A 111 58.18 20.07 -38.28
N GLY A 112 57.77 18.79 -38.34
CA GLY A 112 58.56 17.73 -38.97
C GLY A 112 58.72 17.95 -40.47
N ILE A 113 57.65 18.32 -41.17
CA ILE A 113 57.69 18.66 -42.60
C ILE A 113 58.54 19.91 -42.84
N ALA A 114 58.43 20.94 -41.98
CA ALA A 114 59.26 22.13 -42.08
C ALA A 114 60.75 21.83 -41.85
N ALA A 115 61.08 20.96 -40.89
CA ALA A 115 62.45 20.52 -40.65
C ALA A 115 63.03 19.76 -41.84
N ILE A 116 62.25 18.87 -42.47
CA ILE A 116 62.64 18.15 -43.69
C ILE A 116 62.82 19.12 -44.86
N ALA A 117 61.90 20.08 -45.04
CA ALA A 117 62.00 21.07 -46.12
C ALA A 117 63.25 21.95 -45.96
N ILE A 118 63.56 22.40 -44.74
CA ILE A 118 64.74 23.22 -44.43
C ILE A 118 66.02 22.43 -44.72
N THR A 119 66.11 21.14 -44.39
CA THR A 119 67.32 20.35 -44.62
C THR A 119 67.51 19.92 -46.08
N PHE A 120 66.44 19.87 -46.87
CA PHE A 120 66.47 19.44 -48.28
C PHE A 120 66.61 20.59 -49.27
N PHE A 121 66.06 21.78 -48.97
CA PHE A 121 66.08 22.93 -49.89
C PHE A 121 67.16 23.99 -49.57
N LEU A 122 67.79 23.93 -48.39
CA LEU A 122 68.91 24.81 -48.03
C LEU A 122 70.20 23.99 -47.98
N ASP A 123 71.25 24.49 -48.62
CA ASP A 123 72.56 23.82 -48.73
C ASP A 123 73.36 24.00 -47.42
N ILE A 124 72.91 23.30 -46.39
CA ILE A 124 73.43 23.38 -45.02
C ILE A 124 74.49 22.27 -44.82
N PRO A 125 75.63 22.55 -44.16
CA PRO A 125 76.62 21.55 -43.78
C PRO A 125 76.02 20.37 -42.98
N GLU A 126 76.54 19.16 -43.20
CA GLU A 126 75.95 17.92 -42.68
C GLU A 126 75.92 17.85 -41.15
N ASP A 127 76.91 18.45 -40.48
CA ASP A 127 77.02 18.59 -39.03
C ASP A 127 75.95 19.52 -38.43
N GLN A 128 75.51 20.54 -39.18
CA GLN A 128 74.47 21.49 -38.75
C GLN A 128 73.05 20.94 -38.96
N LYS A 129 72.86 20.00 -39.90
CA LYS A 129 71.55 19.36 -40.13
C LYS A 129 71.07 18.57 -38.90
N TRP A 130 71.98 17.84 -38.25
CA TRP A 130 71.68 17.09 -37.03
C TRP A 130 71.33 18.01 -35.85
N PHE A 131 71.99 19.16 -35.76
CA PHE A 131 71.68 20.17 -34.73
C PHE A 131 70.28 20.76 -34.90
N ILE A 132 69.84 21.03 -36.14
CA ILE A 132 68.49 21.53 -36.43
C ILE A 132 67.43 20.48 -36.07
N PHE A 133 67.66 19.21 -36.42
CA PHE A 133 66.77 18.11 -36.06
C PHE A 133 66.64 17.93 -34.55
N ALA A 134 67.77 17.91 -33.83
CA ALA A 134 67.78 17.79 -32.36
C ALA A 134 67.05 18.96 -31.69
N THR A 135 67.24 20.18 -32.19
CA THR A 135 66.57 21.39 -31.67
C THR A 135 65.07 21.35 -31.88
N MET A 136 64.62 20.99 -33.09
CA MET A 136 63.18 20.86 -33.39
C MET A 136 62.52 19.74 -32.60
N PHE A 137 63.22 18.61 -32.42
CA PHE A 137 62.76 17.50 -31.60
C PHE A 137 62.68 17.86 -30.11
N GLY A 138 63.66 18.60 -29.59
CA GLY A 138 63.64 19.11 -28.22
C GLY A 138 62.48 20.08 -27.97
N LEU A 139 62.23 21.02 -28.89
CA LEU A 139 61.09 21.94 -28.82
C LEU A 139 59.74 21.19 -28.91
N ALA A 140 59.66 20.16 -29.75
CA ALA A 140 58.51 19.27 -29.86
C ALA A 140 58.19 18.53 -28.55
N ILE A 141 59.20 17.96 -27.88
CA ILE A 141 59.05 17.32 -26.57
C ILE A 141 58.62 18.34 -25.52
N LEU A 142 59.27 19.51 -25.47
CA LEU A 142 58.94 20.56 -24.51
C LEU A 142 57.48 21.03 -24.68
N TYR A 143 57.04 21.21 -25.93
CA TYR A 143 55.66 21.56 -26.25
C TYR A 143 54.67 20.45 -25.85
N PHE A 144 55.02 19.18 -26.09
CA PHE A 144 54.19 18.04 -25.70
C PHE A 144 54.05 17.94 -24.18
N VAL A 145 55.15 18.07 -23.44
CA VAL A 145 55.15 18.07 -21.97
C VAL A 145 54.37 19.26 -21.41
N SER A 146 54.55 20.45 -21.99
CA SER A 146 53.78 21.65 -21.61
C SER A 146 52.28 21.46 -21.83
N ASN A 147 51.87 20.91 -22.98
CA ASN A 147 50.46 20.61 -23.26
C ASN A 147 49.90 19.46 -22.41
N ALA A 148 50.71 18.45 -22.08
CA ALA A 148 50.31 17.38 -21.18
C ALA A 148 50.10 17.91 -19.75
N ALA A 149 51.00 18.77 -19.27
CA ALA A 149 50.87 19.47 -17.99
C ALA A 149 49.65 20.39 -17.97
N LEU A 150 49.44 21.20 -19.02
CA LEU A 150 48.25 22.05 -19.20
C LEU A 150 46.96 21.22 -19.31
N GLY A 151 47.01 20.04 -19.95
CA GLY A 151 45.90 19.11 -20.05
C GLY A 151 45.54 18.48 -18.71
N LEU A 152 46.54 18.15 -17.89
CA LEU A 152 46.36 17.68 -16.53
C LEU A 152 45.80 18.81 -15.64
N SER A 153 46.31 20.03 -15.75
CA SER A 153 45.77 21.21 -15.07
C SER A 153 44.35 21.56 -15.51
N ARG A 154 43.95 21.33 -16.78
CA ARG A 154 42.56 21.49 -17.23
C ARG A 154 41.63 20.40 -16.70
N ARG A 155 42.14 19.19 -16.47
CA ARG A 155 41.38 18.10 -15.82
C ARG A 155 41.24 18.30 -14.32
N MET A 156 42.17 19.00 -13.68
CA MET A 156 42.17 19.30 -12.24
C MET A 156 41.68 20.72 -11.90
N GLY A 157 41.51 21.61 -12.88
CA GLY A 157 40.95 22.95 -12.72
C GLY A 157 39.42 22.94 -12.67
N PRO A 158 38.79 24.07 -12.26
CA PRO A 158 37.34 24.15 -12.11
C PRO A 158 36.62 23.79 -13.42
N GLN A 159 35.69 22.83 -13.34
CA GLN A 159 34.84 22.46 -14.48
C GLN A 159 34.14 23.73 -14.99
N LYS A 160 34.30 24.04 -16.28
CA LYS A 160 33.66 25.22 -16.88
C LYS A 160 32.14 25.16 -16.72
N ILE A 161 31.62 26.30 -16.28
CA ILE A 161 30.34 26.50 -15.59
C ILE A 161 29.16 26.12 -16.48
N VAL A 162 28.40 25.09 -16.07
CA VAL A 162 27.02 24.94 -16.54
C VAL A 162 26.21 26.03 -15.84
N ASN A 163 25.69 26.99 -16.61
CA ASN A 163 25.00 28.16 -16.06
C ASN A 163 23.70 27.84 -15.29
N TYR A 164 23.18 26.61 -15.41
CA TYR A 164 21.95 26.19 -14.75
C TYR A 164 21.82 24.67 -14.64
N LYS A 165 21.02 24.21 -13.67
CA LYS A 165 20.61 22.82 -13.51
C LYS A 165 19.11 22.70 -13.66
N ALA A 166 18.63 21.79 -14.51
CA ALA A 166 17.23 21.39 -14.49
C ALA A 166 16.98 20.58 -13.22
N ILE A 167 16.18 21.13 -12.30
CA ILE A 167 15.79 20.47 -11.06
C ILE A 167 14.43 19.78 -11.20
N VAL A 168 13.56 20.25 -12.09
CA VAL A 168 12.36 19.52 -12.55
C VAL A 168 12.40 19.46 -14.08
N ASP A 169 12.31 18.25 -14.63
CA ASP A 169 12.32 17.96 -16.07
C ASP A 169 11.13 17.05 -16.41
N ASN A 170 10.20 17.56 -17.24
CA ASN A 170 9.01 16.82 -17.66
C ASN A 170 9.15 16.19 -19.06
N THR A 171 10.37 15.92 -19.51
CA THR A 171 10.65 15.17 -20.74
C THR A 171 9.84 13.86 -20.78
N GLU A 172 9.32 13.54 -21.97
CA GLU A 172 8.49 12.36 -22.27
C GLU A 172 7.15 12.26 -21.53
N ARG A 173 6.80 13.24 -20.68
CA ARG A 173 5.49 13.26 -20.03
C ARG A 173 4.38 13.59 -21.01
N THR A 174 3.36 12.74 -21.04
CA THR A 174 2.12 12.96 -21.80
C THR A 174 0.90 13.21 -20.90
N THR A 175 1.06 13.07 -19.59
CA THR A 175 0.06 13.33 -18.55
C THR A 175 0.71 14.11 -17.43
N ALA A 176 -0.09 14.69 -16.52
CA ALA A 176 0.43 15.33 -15.33
C ALA A 176 1.28 14.36 -14.48
N PRO A 177 2.26 14.85 -13.71
CA PRO A 177 3.11 13.99 -12.90
C PRO A 177 2.29 13.33 -11.79
N PHE A 178 2.52 12.04 -11.58
CA PHE A 178 2.14 11.32 -10.38
C PHE A 178 3.42 11.03 -9.60
N ILE A 179 3.56 11.60 -8.41
CA ILE A 179 4.72 11.41 -7.55
C ILE A 179 4.27 10.72 -6.27
N ASP A 180 4.72 9.49 -6.07
CA ASP A 180 4.55 8.77 -4.82
C ASP A 180 5.69 9.15 -3.86
N ALA A 181 5.33 9.79 -2.75
CA ALA A 181 6.23 10.21 -1.70
C ALA A 181 5.99 9.44 -0.39
N THR A 182 5.29 8.32 -0.44
CA THR A 182 5.09 7.41 0.71
C THR A 182 6.44 7.03 1.34
N GLY A 183 6.56 7.19 2.66
CA GLY A 183 7.78 6.87 3.40
C GLY A 183 9.00 7.75 3.08
N SER A 184 8.82 8.88 2.38
CA SER A 184 9.93 9.77 2.01
C SER A 184 10.56 10.45 3.24
N ARG A 185 11.88 10.60 3.21
CA ARG A 185 12.63 11.45 4.15
C ARG A 185 12.54 12.92 3.72
N ALA A 186 12.88 13.83 4.64
CA ALA A 186 12.85 15.29 4.41
C ALA A 186 13.40 15.70 3.04
N GLY A 187 14.64 15.33 2.69
CA GLY A 187 15.26 15.74 1.43
C GLY A 187 14.57 15.19 0.18
N ALA A 188 14.03 13.97 0.26
CA ALA A 188 13.27 13.39 -0.86
C ALA A 188 11.90 14.06 -1.03
N LEU A 189 11.26 14.49 0.07
CA LEU A 189 9.96 15.15 0.05
C LEU A 189 10.07 16.64 -0.31
N LEU A 190 10.92 17.36 0.40
CA LEU A 190 11.02 18.83 0.45
C LEU A 190 12.22 19.40 -0.31
N GLY A 191 13.10 18.54 -0.84
CA GLY A 191 14.32 18.94 -1.54
C GLY A 191 15.52 19.05 -0.61
N ASP A 192 16.71 19.02 -1.20
CA ASP A 192 17.97 19.04 -0.47
C ASP A 192 19.06 19.75 -1.28
N VAL A 193 20.14 20.15 -0.60
CA VAL A 193 21.34 20.69 -1.23
C VAL A 193 22.53 19.83 -0.83
N LYS A 194 23.20 19.25 -1.83
CA LYS A 194 24.35 18.37 -1.60
C LYS A 194 25.47 19.08 -0.84
N HIS A 195 26.13 18.34 0.04
CA HIS A 195 27.34 18.78 0.72
C HIS A 195 28.45 19.05 -0.31
N ASP A 196 29.13 20.17 -0.15
CA ASP A 196 30.38 20.47 -0.83
C ASP A 196 31.55 20.34 0.16
N PRO A 197 32.48 19.38 -0.04
CA PRO A 197 33.66 19.23 0.81
C PRO A 197 34.77 20.25 0.50
N LEU A 198 34.69 20.98 -0.61
CA LEU A 198 35.73 21.91 -1.09
C LEU A 198 35.30 23.38 -1.00
N GLN A 199 34.64 23.76 0.11
CA GLN A 199 34.09 25.11 0.30
C GLN A 199 35.13 26.23 0.25
N THR A 200 36.42 25.94 0.42
CA THR A 200 37.50 26.93 0.48
C THR A 200 38.26 27.01 -0.85
N GLY A 201 38.55 28.25 -1.29
CA GLY A 201 39.47 28.50 -2.42
C GLY A 201 38.86 28.45 -3.82
N GLY A 202 37.52 28.48 -3.98
CA GLY A 202 36.87 28.55 -5.30
C GLY A 202 36.94 27.27 -6.13
N LEU A 203 37.31 26.15 -5.50
CA LEU A 203 37.39 24.80 -6.09
C LEU A 203 36.12 23.97 -5.84
N GLY A 204 35.17 24.52 -5.07
CA GLY A 204 33.89 23.91 -4.75
C GLY A 204 32.93 23.79 -5.92
N THR A 205 31.87 23.02 -5.73
CA THR A 205 30.78 22.92 -6.70
C THR A 205 29.78 24.05 -6.46
N PRO A 206 29.47 24.89 -7.47
CA PRO A 206 28.50 25.98 -7.33
C PRO A 206 27.18 25.53 -6.71
N ALA A 207 26.60 26.36 -5.84
CA ALA A 207 25.43 25.97 -5.05
C ALA A 207 24.23 25.55 -5.91
N HIS A 208 23.94 26.27 -7.00
CA HIS A 208 22.82 25.97 -7.91
C HIS A 208 22.92 24.59 -8.56
N LEU A 209 24.13 24.06 -8.76
CA LEU A 209 24.35 22.73 -9.32
C LEU A 209 24.15 21.61 -8.27
N ARG A 210 24.21 21.97 -6.98
CA ARG A 210 24.02 21.04 -5.84
C ARG A 210 22.57 20.90 -5.40
N VAL A 211 21.67 21.80 -5.86
CA VAL A 211 20.23 21.77 -5.56
C VAL A 211 19.58 20.50 -6.11
N GLU A 212 18.82 19.79 -5.29
CA GLU A 212 18.01 18.63 -5.66
C GLU A 212 16.55 18.89 -5.30
N SER A 213 15.65 18.77 -6.28
CA SER A 213 14.21 18.97 -6.07
C SER A 213 13.60 17.85 -5.22
N GLY A 214 12.77 18.22 -4.26
CA GLY A 214 11.87 17.30 -3.55
C GLY A 214 10.68 16.81 -4.37
N ALA A 215 9.97 15.82 -3.85
CA ALA A 215 8.73 15.28 -4.41
C ALA A 215 7.66 16.36 -4.61
N ILE A 216 7.54 17.33 -3.69
CA ILE A 216 6.59 18.45 -3.81
C ILE A 216 6.81 19.26 -5.10
N HIS A 217 8.07 19.45 -5.50
CA HIS A 217 8.41 20.22 -6.71
C HIS A 217 8.21 19.38 -7.97
N LYS A 218 8.55 18.09 -7.91
CA LYS A 218 8.32 17.15 -9.02
C LYS A 218 6.83 16.92 -9.28
N ALA A 219 5.99 17.16 -8.28
CA ALA A 219 4.54 17.05 -8.36
C ALA A 219 3.86 18.35 -8.83
N ASN A 220 4.61 19.42 -9.10
CA ASN A 220 4.07 20.68 -9.61
C ASN A 220 3.19 20.46 -10.86
N HIS A 221 1.98 21.03 -10.84
CA HIS A 221 0.89 20.80 -11.81
C HIS A 221 0.44 19.34 -11.96
N GLY A 222 0.63 18.52 -10.92
CA GLY A 222 0.22 17.12 -10.89
C GLY A 222 -0.24 16.66 -9.51
N VAL A 223 -0.01 15.37 -9.22
CA VAL A 223 -0.46 14.72 -7.98
C VAL A 223 0.73 14.31 -7.13
N LEU A 224 0.71 14.74 -5.88
CA LEU A 224 1.58 14.22 -4.82
C LEU A 224 0.78 13.19 -4.00
N PHE A 225 1.19 11.93 -4.04
CA PHE A 225 0.57 10.87 -3.26
C PHE A 225 1.43 10.52 -2.05
N ILE A 226 0.81 10.42 -0.88
CA ILE A 226 1.46 10.02 0.37
C ILE A 226 0.54 9.05 1.08
N ASP A 227 0.87 7.75 1.03
CA ASP A 227 0.26 6.77 1.92
C ASP A 227 0.87 6.88 3.31
N GLU A 228 0.10 6.44 4.31
CA GLU A 228 0.47 6.51 5.73
C GLU A 228 0.95 7.92 6.12
N ILE A 229 0.23 8.99 5.73
CA ILE A 229 0.68 10.38 5.94
C ILE A 229 0.98 10.71 7.41
N ALA A 230 0.28 10.04 8.33
CA ALA A 230 0.50 10.11 9.77
C ALA A 230 1.92 9.67 10.21
N SER A 231 2.60 8.83 9.43
CA SER A 231 3.96 8.37 9.71
C SER A 231 5.03 9.46 9.47
N LEU A 232 4.69 10.52 8.73
CA LEU A 232 5.59 11.65 8.53
C LEU A 232 5.81 12.39 9.85
N LYS A 233 7.04 12.84 10.08
CA LYS A 233 7.35 13.68 11.24
C LYS A 233 6.49 14.95 11.22
N MET A 234 6.08 15.38 12.41
CA MET A 234 5.17 16.51 12.59
C MET A 234 5.66 17.80 11.92
N ASN A 235 6.97 18.08 11.96
CA ASN A 235 7.57 19.24 11.30
C ASN A 235 7.51 19.13 9.77
N TRP A 236 7.69 17.93 9.19
CA TRP A 236 7.57 17.74 7.74
C TRP A 236 6.13 17.90 7.27
N GLN A 237 5.15 17.52 8.11
CA GLN A 237 3.75 17.81 7.83
C GLN A 237 3.47 19.33 7.82
N GLN A 238 4.08 20.09 8.73
CA GLN A 238 3.99 21.56 8.72
C GLN A 238 4.61 22.17 7.46
N GLU A 239 5.80 21.71 7.06
CA GLU A 239 6.46 22.18 5.83
C GLU A 239 5.65 21.83 4.58
N LEU A 240 5.05 20.64 4.54
CA LEU A 240 4.14 20.25 3.46
C LEU A 240 2.89 21.15 3.42
N LEU A 241 2.34 21.51 4.58
CA LEU A 241 1.23 22.47 4.67
C LEU A 241 1.62 23.84 4.11
N THR A 242 2.82 24.33 4.42
CA THR A 242 3.34 25.57 3.84
C THR A 242 3.47 25.46 2.32
N ALA A 243 4.00 24.37 1.80
CA ALA A 243 4.10 24.14 0.35
C ALA A 243 2.71 24.14 -0.33
N MET A 244 1.68 23.58 0.32
CA MET A 244 0.30 23.60 -0.16
C MET A 244 -0.35 24.98 -0.13
N GLN A 245 0.03 25.85 0.82
CA GLN A 245 -0.53 27.19 0.95
C GLN A 245 0.10 28.20 -0.01
N GLU A 246 1.43 28.14 -0.15
CA GLU A 246 2.19 29.08 -0.95
C GLU A 246 2.30 28.66 -2.42
N HIS A 247 1.95 27.41 -2.74
CA HIS A 247 2.18 26.77 -4.05
C HIS A 247 3.64 26.81 -4.52
N LYS A 248 4.55 27.15 -3.60
CA LYS A 248 5.99 27.24 -3.80
C LYS A 248 6.69 26.86 -2.50
N TYR A 249 7.87 26.26 -2.62
CA TYR A 249 8.71 25.92 -1.48
C TYR A 249 10.19 26.13 -1.82
N PRO A 250 10.97 26.82 -0.98
CA PRO A 250 12.41 26.97 -1.19
C PRO A 250 13.14 25.66 -0.87
N ILE A 251 14.16 25.32 -1.66
CA ILE A 251 15.00 24.14 -1.43
C ILE A 251 16.18 24.53 -0.55
N THR A 252 16.39 23.79 0.53
CA THR A 252 17.48 24.00 1.49
C THR A 252 18.13 22.68 1.89
N GLY A 253 19.38 22.71 2.32
CA GLY A 253 20.05 21.54 2.87
C GLY A 253 19.35 21.04 4.14
N GLN A 254 19.05 19.75 4.21
CA GLN A 254 18.24 19.15 5.28
C GLN A 254 19.06 18.70 6.50
N SER A 255 20.39 18.67 6.39
CA SER A 255 21.30 18.29 7.46
C SER A 255 22.09 19.50 7.91
N ASP A 256 21.95 19.90 9.17
CA ASP A 256 22.69 21.04 9.76
C ASP A 256 24.22 20.86 9.73
N LEU A 257 24.68 19.62 9.66
CA LEU A 257 26.11 19.28 9.55
C LEU A 257 26.64 19.39 8.11
N SER A 258 25.76 19.60 7.13
CA SER A 258 26.12 19.76 5.72
C SER A 258 26.30 21.24 5.40
N SER A 259 27.35 21.56 4.65
CA SER A 259 27.47 22.86 3.96
C SER A 259 26.27 23.24 3.08
N GLY A 260 25.43 22.27 2.69
CA GLY A 260 24.17 22.52 2.01
C GLY A 260 23.14 23.27 2.86
N ALA A 261 23.21 23.20 4.20
CA ALA A 261 22.26 23.88 5.10
C ALA A 261 22.34 25.40 5.03
N LEU A 262 23.49 25.94 4.57
CA LEU A 262 23.66 27.38 4.35
C LEU A 262 23.02 27.87 3.06
N VAL A 263 22.66 26.95 2.16
CA VAL A 263 22.07 27.27 0.85
C VAL A 263 20.56 27.15 0.94
N ARG A 264 19.86 28.22 0.56
CA ARG A 264 18.39 28.26 0.44
C ARG A 264 18.02 28.93 -0.86
N THR A 265 17.39 28.21 -1.79
CA THR A 265 16.99 28.77 -3.08
C THR A 265 15.88 29.80 -2.95
N GLU A 266 15.62 30.57 -4.01
CA GLU A 266 14.31 31.19 -4.19
C GLU A 266 13.20 30.12 -4.15
N PRO A 267 11.95 30.45 -3.76
CA PRO A 267 10.86 29.49 -3.74
C PRO A 267 10.65 28.83 -5.10
N ALA A 268 10.83 27.52 -5.16
CA ALA A 268 10.57 26.71 -6.35
C ALA A 268 9.09 26.31 -6.41
N PRO A 269 8.49 26.17 -7.59
CA PRO A 269 7.06 25.87 -7.71
C PRO A 269 6.74 24.45 -7.19
N SER A 270 5.62 24.35 -6.49
CA SER A 270 5.11 23.14 -5.85
C SER A 270 3.58 23.16 -5.81
N ASP A 271 2.95 23.51 -6.93
CA ASP A 271 1.50 23.55 -7.07
C ASP A 271 0.95 22.14 -7.38
N PHE A 272 0.85 21.30 -6.36
CA PHE A 272 0.39 19.91 -6.50
C PHE A 272 -0.98 19.70 -5.87
N VAL A 273 -1.72 18.73 -6.41
CA VAL A 273 -2.88 18.14 -5.72
C VAL A 273 -2.38 17.05 -4.77
N LEU A 274 -2.59 17.24 -3.47
CA LEU A 274 -2.26 16.22 -2.47
C LEU A 274 -3.33 15.13 -2.44
N VAL A 275 -2.92 13.88 -2.58
CA VAL A 275 -3.73 12.70 -2.24
C VAL A 275 -3.06 11.98 -1.08
N ALA A 276 -3.55 12.25 0.12
CA ALA A 276 -3.11 11.60 1.35
C ALA A 276 -3.95 10.34 1.63
N ALA A 277 -3.30 9.28 2.10
CA ALA A 277 -3.95 8.04 2.53
C ALA A 277 -3.44 7.59 3.91
N GLY A 278 -4.22 6.74 4.56
CA GLY A 278 -3.90 6.18 5.88
C GLY A 278 -5.09 5.41 6.45
N ASN A 279 -4.87 4.75 7.59
CA ASN A 279 -5.91 4.00 8.29
C ASN A 279 -6.62 4.87 9.32
N VAL A 280 -7.86 4.51 9.66
CA VAL A 280 -8.69 5.23 10.66
C VAL A 280 -7.96 5.42 12.00
N PRO A 281 -7.26 4.42 12.58
CA PRO A 281 -6.55 4.59 13.84
C PRO A 281 -5.44 5.66 13.79
N ASP A 282 -4.82 5.86 12.64
CA ASP A 282 -3.67 6.75 12.46
C ASP A 282 -4.08 8.21 12.24
N LEU A 283 -5.38 8.48 11.98
CA LEU A 283 -5.89 9.84 11.75
C LEU A 283 -5.62 10.80 12.91
N ALA A 284 -5.52 10.28 14.14
CA ALA A 284 -5.22 11.08 15.32
C ALA A 284 -3.77 11.60 15.35
N GLN A 285 -2.87 11.00 14.56
CA GLN A 285 -1.45 11.35 14.49
C GLN A 285 -1.15 12.39 13.40
N ILE A 286 -2.12 12.72 12.55
CA ILE A 286 -1.98 13.77 11.54
C ILE A 286 -1.93 15.14 12.22
N HIS A 287 -1.02 16.01 11.79
CA HIS A 287 -0.91 17.38 12.27
C HIS A 287 -2.27 18.08 12.21
N PRO A 288 -2.79 18.66 13.31
CA PRO A 288 -4.14 19.22 13.35
C PRO A 288 -4.42 20.26 12.25
N ALA A 289 -3.45 21.14 11.96
CA ALA A 289 -3.58 22.13 10.88
C ALA A 289 -3.62 21.50 9.47
N MET A 290 -2.88 20.41 9.24
CA MET A 290 -2.92 19.69 7.96
C MET A 290 -4.27 19.02 7.78
N ARG A 291 -4.75 18.32 8.81
CA ARG A 291 -6.08 17.69 8.78
C ARG A 291 -7.18 18.72 8.58
N SER A 292 -7.11 19.85 9.29
CA SER A 292 -8.04 20.98 9.12
C SER A 292 -8.03 21.50 7.68
N ARG A 293 -6.86 21.64 7.06
CA ARG A 293 -6.71 22.07 5.66
C ARG A 293 -7.36 21.09 4.68
N ILE A 294 -7.07 19.80 4.83
CA ILE A 294 -7.66 18.74 3.99
C ILE A 294 -9.18 18.72 4.12
N ARG A 295 -9.71 18.83 5.34
CA ARG A 295 -11.16 18.84 5.60
C ARG A 295 -11.85 20.13 5.13
N GLY A 296 -11.19 21.27 5.28
CA GLY A 296 -11.76 22.59 4.98
C GLY A 296 -11.77 22.94 3.49
N GLU A 297 -10.81 22.43 2.73
CA GLU A 297 -10.64 22.78 1.30
C GLU A 297 -10.52 21.57 0.36
N GLY A 298 -10.67 20.36 0.89
CA GLY A 298 -10.59 19.12 0.13
C GLY A 298 -11.74 18.18 0.42
N TYR A 299 -11.50 16.89 0.23
CA TYR A 299 -12.47 15.82 0.42
C TYR A 299 -11.86 14.71 1.29
N GLU A 300 -12.65 14.19 2.22
CA GLU A 300 -12.33 12.98 2.97
C GLU A 300 -13.17 11.83 2.41
N VAL A 301 -12.52 10.74 2.00
CA VAL A 301 -13.20 9.57 1.43
C VAL A 301 -12.84 8.34 2.25
N TYR A 302 -13.87 7.71 2.83
CA TYR A 302 -13.73 6.38 3.41
C TYR A 302 -13.84 5.34 2.29
N VAL A 303 -12.81 4.51 2.12
CA VAL A 303 -12.79 3.49 1.08
C VAL A 303 -13.53 2.26 1.61
N GLU A 304 -14.64 1.92 0.98
CA GLU A 304 -15.47 0.77 1.35
C GLU A 304 -14.69 -0.55 1.22
N ASP A 305 -14.94 -1.48 2.15
CA ASP A 305 -14.34 -2.82 2.20
C ASP A 305 -15.07 -3.84 1.32
N SER A 306 -16.22 -3.46 0.77
CA SER A 306 -17.12 -4.32 0.00
C SER A 306 -17.96 -3.51 -0.99
N MET A 307 -18.47 -4.19 -2.01
CA MET A 307 -19.42 -3.65 -2.98
C MET A 307 -20.59 -4.60 -3.15
N GLU A 308 -21.73 -4.11 -3.64
CA GLU A 308 -22.92 -4.93 -3.84
C GLU A 308 -22.69 -6.07 -4.85
N ASP A 309 -23.24 -7.24 -4.56
CA ASP A 309 -23.29 -8.40 -5.46
C ASP A 309 -24.42 -8.21 -6.48
N ASN A 310 -24.10 -7.54 -7.58
CA ASN A 310 -24.96 -7.32 -8.73
C ASN A 310 -24.19 -7.60 -10.04
N ALA A 311 -24.91 -7.71 -11.16
CA ALA A 311 -24.33 -8.08 -12.45
C ALA A 311 -23.23 -7.12 -12.92
N GLU A 312 -23.42 -5.81 -12.71
CA GLU A 312 -22.43 -4.79 -13.08
C GLU A 312 -21.13 -4.95 -12.30
N ASN A 313 -21.21 -5.19 -10.98
CA ASN A 313 -20.03 -5.39 -10.14
C ASN A 313 -19.35 -6.74 -10.38
N GLU A 314 -20.12 -7.78 -10.74
CA GLU A 314 -19.57 -9.05 -11.22
C GLU A 314 -18.74 -8.84 -12.50
N GLU A 315 -19.26 -8.09 -13.48
CA GLU A 315 -18.52 -7.72 -14.69
C GLU A 315 -17.26 -6.91 -14.37
N LYS A 316 -17.31 -5.99 -13.40
CA LYS A 316 -16.12 -5.26 -12.93
C LYS A 316 -15.07 -6.19 -12.32
N LEU A 317 -15.47 -7.26 -11.63
CA LEU A 317 -14.52 -8.28 -11.14
C LEU A 317 -13.89 -9.08 -12.27
N VAL A 318 -14.66 -9.40 -13.32
CA VAL A 318 -14.12 -10.02 -14.54
C VAL A 318 -13.09 -9.08 -15.20
N GLN A 319 -13.41 -7.79 -15.31
CA GLN A 319 -12.50 -6.77 -15.81
C GLN A 319 -11.24 -6.65 -14.94
N PHE A 320 -11.40 -6.66 -13.61
CA PHE A 320 -10.29 -6.66 -12.65
C PHE A 320 -9.34 -7.84 -12.89
N VAL A 321 -9.86 -9.05 -13.07
CA VAL A 321 -9.04 -10.24 -13.39
C VAL A 321 -8.24 -10.03 -14.69
N ALA A 322 -8.89 -9.55 -15.75
CA ALA A 322 -8.21 -9.27 -17.02
C ALA A 322 -7.11 -8.19 -16.87
N GLN A 323 -7.39 -7.13 -16.10
CA GLN A 323 -6.44 -6.05 -15.85
C GLN A 323 -5.23 -6.52 -15.03
N GLU A 324 -5.43 -7.34 -14.00
CA GLU A 324 -4.33 -7.86 -13.18
C GLU A 324 -3.46 -8.86 -13.96
N ILE A 325 -4.05 -9.72 -14.80
CA ILE A 325 -3.28 -10.58 -15.72
C ILE A 325 -2.42 -9.74 -16.66
N LYS A 326 -3.03 -8.73 -17.31
CA LYS A 326 -2.33 -7.84 -18.24
C LYS A 326 -1.21 -7.05 -17.55
N LYS A 327 -1.46 -6.58 -16.33
CA LYS A 327 -0.50 -5.80 -15.54
C LYS A 327 0.66 -6.65 -15.04
N ASP A 328 0.41 -7.90 -14.66
CA ASP A 328 1.46 -8.81 -14.22
C ASP A 328 2.34 -9.28 -15.38
N GLY A 329 1.72 -9.65 -16.51
CA GLY A 329 2.42 -10.02 -17.75
C GLY A 329 3.20 -11.34 -17.71
N ARG A 330 3.18 -12.09 -16.59
CA ARG A 330 3.92 -13.36 -16.43
C ARG A 330 3.01 -14.57 -16.27
N ILE A 331 1.75 -14.36 -15.90
CA ILE A 331 0.75 -15.43 -15.74
C ILE A 331 -0.11 -15.63 -17.01
N PRO A 332 -0.55 -16.87 -17.30
CA PRO A 332 -1.39 -17.15 -18.46
C PRO A 332 -2.82 -16.60 -18.29
N PRO A 333 -3.59 -16.47 -19.39
CA PRO A 333 -5.00 -16.12 -19.33
C PRO A 333 -5.81 -17.19 -18.58
N PHE A 334 -6.94 -16.76 -18.01
CA PHE A 334 -7.82 -17.61 -17.20
C PHE A 334 -9.04 -18.01 -18.04
N ASN A 335 -9.47 -19.27 -17.96
CA ASN A 335 -10.76 -19.66 -18.55
C ASN A 335 -11.94 -19.15 -17.72
N TYR A 336 -13.13 -19.15 -18.30
CA TYR A 336 -14.35 -18.67 -17.64
C TYR A 336 -14.57 -19.31 -16.25
N ALA A 337 -14.38 -20.62 -16.13
CA ALA A 337 -14.54 -21.33 -14.86
C ALA A 337 -13.55 -20.85 -13.78
N ALA A 338 -12.30 -20.53 -14.15
CA ALA A 338 -11.31 -19.98 -13.23
C ALA A 338 -11.67 -18.57 -12.78
N VAL A 339 -12.12 -17.72 -13.70
CA VAL A 339 -12.59 -16.36 -13.39
C VAL A 339 -13.77 -16.41 -12.42
N MET A 340 -14.76 -17.27 -12.68
CA MET A 340 -15.91 -17.42 -11.80
C MET A 340 -15.51 -17.95 -10.41
N GLU A 341 -14.49 -18.81 -10.29
CA GLU A 341 -13.99 -19.23 -8.98
C GLU A 341 -13.28 -18.10 -8.19
N ILE A 342 -12.73 -17.09 -8.87
CA ILE A 342 -12.21 -15.86 -8.26
C ILE A 342 -13.36 -14.95 -7.81
N VAL A 343 -14.39 -14.77 -8.65
CA VAL A 343 -15.61 -14.01 -8.30
C VAL A 343 -16.32 -14.63 -7.09
N GLU A 344 -16.48 -15.96 -7.07
CA GLU A 344 -17.03 -16.68 -5.91
C GLU A 344 -16.18 -16.49 -4.66
N GLU A 345 -14.85 -16.41 -4.81
CA GLU A 345 -13.97 -16.12 -3.68
C GLU A 345 -14.14 -14.67 -3.19
N ALA A 346 -14.37 -13.71 -4.09
CA ALA A 346 -14.67 -12.34 -3.71
C ALA A 346 -15.96 -12.24 -2.88
N ARG A 347 -16.99 -13.05 -3.20
CA ARG A 347 -18.20 -13.18 -2.36
C ARG A 347 -17.87 -13.75 -0.99
N ARG A 348 -17.07 -14.82 -0.95
CA ARG A 348 -16.69 -15.49 0.30
C ARG A 348 -15.90 -14.56 1.23
N LEU A 349 -14.96 -13.80 0.67
CA LEU A 349 -14.08 -12.89 1.40
C LEU A 349 -14.78 -11.59 1.85
N SER A 350 -15.93 -11.23 1.27
CA SER A 350 -16.67 -10.05 1.75
C SER A 350 -17.19 -10.25 3.17
N GLY A 351 -17.44 -11.49 3.58
CA GLY A 351 -18.03 -11.83 4.87
C GLY A 351 -19.44 -11.25 5.08
N LYS A 352 -20.05 -10.65 4.05
CA LYS A 352 -21.33 -9.94 4.09
C LYS A 352 -22.26 -10.50 3.02
N ARG A 353 -23.55 -10.59 3.36
CA ARG A 353 -24.59 -10.97 2.40
C ARG A 353 -24.61 -10.06 1.18
N LYS A 354 -24.75 -10.66 -0.01
CA LYS A 354 -24.91 -9.95 -1.30
C LYS A 354 -23.82 -8.89 -1.49
N SER A 355 -22.58 -9.25 -1.19
CA SER A 355 -21.45 -8.36 -1.37
C SER A 355 -20.22 -9.10 -1.87
N PHE A 356 -19.43 -8.40 -2.67
CA PHE A 356 -18.07 -8.78 -3.00
C PHE A 356 -17.08 -7.99 -2.15
N THR A 357 -15.93 -8.58 -1.83
CA THR A 357 -14.84 -7.85 -1.18
C THR A 357 -14.26 -6.78 -2.11
N MET A 358 -13.90 -5.63 -1.55
CA MET A 358 -13.09 -4.59 -2.20
C MET A 358 -11.62 -4.67 -1.79
N ASN A 359 -11.21 -5.71 -1.03
CA ASN A 359 -9.80 -6.02 -0.81
C ASN A 359 -9.17 -6.67 -2.07
N LEU A 360 -9.12 -5.88 -3.13
CA LEU A 360 -8.63 -6.31 -4.45
C LEU A 360 -7.14 -6.68 -4.41
N ARG A 361 -6.37 -6.18 -3.42
CA ARG A 361 -4.97 -6.56 -3.22
C ARG A 361 -4.84 -8.03 -2.83
N GLU A 362 -5.66 -8.48 -1.89
CA GLU A 362 -5.71 -9.89 -1.48
C GLU A 362 -6.23 -10.78 -2.61
N LEU A 363 -7.31 -10.36 -3.28
CA LEU A 363 -7.87 -11.09 -4.42
C LEU A 363 -6.88 -11.21 -5.59
N GLY A 364 -6.15 -10.13 -5.89
CA GLY A 364 -5.08 -10.12 -6.90
C GLY A 364 -3.86 -10.95 -6.48
N GLY A 365 -3.62 -11.12 -5.18
CA GLY A 365 -2.65 -12.08 -4.65
C GLY A 365 -3.03 -13.52 -4.97
N LEU A 366 -4.29 -13.90 -4.73
CA LEU A 366 -4.83 -15.21 -5.10
C LEU A 366 -4.76 -15.45 -6.62
N LEU A 367 -5.13 -14.45 -7.41
CA LEU A 367 -5.08 -14.54 -8.87
C LEU A 367 -3.66 -14.84 -9.37
N ARG A 368 -2.65 -14.11 -8.87
CA ARG A 368 -1.25 -14.34 -9.23
C ARG A 368 -0.78 -15.73 -8.82
N ALA A 369 -1.08 -16.17 -7.60
CA ALA A 369 -0.73 -17.52 -7.15
C ALA A 369 -1.37 -18.63 -8.02
N ALA A 370 -2.62 -18.45 -8.46
CA ALA A 370 -3.26 -19.38 -9.38
C ALA A 370 -2.61 -19.38 -10.77
N GLY A 371 -2.14 -18.21 -11.22
CA GLY A 371 -1.38 -18.06 -12.45
C GLY A 371 0.00 -18.72 -12.37
N ASP A 372 0.71 -18.52 -11.26
CA ASP A 372 2.02 -19.13 -11.00
C ASP A 372 1.93 -20.67 -11.00
N LEU A 373 0.90 -21.24 -10.37
CA LEU A 373 0.63 -22.69 -10.42
C LEU A 373 0.36 -23.17 -11.84
N ALA A 374 -0.34 -22.38 -12.66
CA ALA A 374 -0.56 -22.72 -14.06
C ALA A 374 0.74 -22.71 -14.86
N VAL A 375 1.63 -21.74 -14.60
CA VAL A 375 2.98 -21.67 -15.21
C VAL A 375 3.82 -22.87 -14.79
N GLU A 376 3.83 -23.20 -13.49
CA GLU A 376 4.57 -24.36 -12.95
C GLU A 376 4.10 -25.69 -13.56
N GLN A 377 2.79 -25.81 -13.83
CA GLN A 377 2.19 -26.97 -14.48
C GLN A 377 2.23 -26.91 -16.03
N GLU A 378 2.98 -25.96 -16.61
CA GLU A 378 3.12 -25.72 -18.06
C GLU A 378 1.77 -25.53 -18.79
N ALA A 379 0.75 -25.05 -18.08
CA ALA A 379 -0.59 -24.85 -18.61
C ALA A 379 -0.68 -23.50 -19.35
N LYS A 380 -1.14 -23.55 -20.61
CA LYS A 380 -1.36 -22.35 -21.42
C LYS A 380 -2.52 -21.47 -20.94
N ILE A 381 -3.45 -22.05 -20.18
CA ILE A 381 -4.65 -21.39 -19.65
C ILE A 381 -4.85 -21.84 -18.20
N ALA A 382 -5.02 -20.88 -17.29
CA ALA A 382 -5.36 -21.18 -15.91
C ALA A 382 -6.81 -21.64 -15.78
N THR A 383 -7.03 -22.69 -14.97
CA THR A 383 -8.33 -23.33 -14.77
C THR A 383 -8.80 -23.18 -13.33
N ALA A 384 -10.07 -23.50 -13.07
CA ALA A 384 -10.63 -23.58 -11.73
C ALA A 384 -9.81 -24.49 -10.78
N LYS A 385 -9.10 -25.49 -11.31
CA LYS A 385 -8.20 -26.35 -10.51
C LYS A 385 -7.06 -25.54 -9.89
N HIS A 386 -6.36 -24.74 -10.69
CA HIS A 386 -5.25 -23.90 -10.21
C HIS A 386 -5.73 -22.88 -9.18
N VAL A 387 -6.91 -22.27 -9.38
CA VAL A 387 -7.50 -21.35 -8.42
C VAL A 387 -7.80 -22.04 -7.09
N ASN A 388 -8.39 -23.24 -7.12
CA ASN A 388 -8.69 -24.00 -5.91
C ASN A 388 -7.44 -24.50 -5.16
N GLU A 389 -6.35 -24.78 -5.88
CA GLU A 389 -5.05 -25.08 -5.28
C GLU A 389 -4.42 -23.82 -4.66
N ALA A 390 -4.47 -22.69 -5.36
CA ALA A 390 -3.99 -21.40 -4.88
C ALA A 390 -4.70 -20.95 -3.60
N LYS A 391 -6.01 -21.15 -3.46
CA LYS A 391 -6.77 -20.86 -2.21
C LYS A 391 -6.20 -21.56 -0.98
N LYS A 392 -5.50 -22.69 -1.15
CA LYS A 392 -4.87 -23.43 -0.05
C LYS A 392 -3.48 -22.90 0.30
N LEU A 393 -2.75 -22.42 -0.70
CA LEU A 393 -1.36 -21.97 -0.58
C LEU A 393 -1.24 -20.48 -0.27
N ALA A 394 -2.03 -19.65 -0.95
CA ALA A 394 -1.98 -18.19 -0.90
C ALA A 394 -2.75 -17.58 0.28
N LYS A 395 -2.81 -18.29 1.41
CA LYS A 395 -3.44 -17.75 2.63
C LYS A 395 -2.51 -16.75 3.32
N PRO A 396 -3.04 -15.65 3.90
CA PRO A 396 -2.25 -14.73 4.71
C PRO A 396 -1.50 -15.45 5.85
N ILE A 397 -0.40 -14.86 6.29
CA ILE A 397 0.45 -15.46 7.34
C ILE A 397 -0.33 -15.64 8.64
N GLU A 398 -1.25 -14.72 8.94
CA GLU A 398 -2.17 -14.75 10.06
C GLU A 398 -3.01 -16.03 10.02
N SER A 399 -3.61 -16.36 8.87
CA SER A 399 -4.37 -17.59 8.69
C SER A 399 -3.50 -18.84 8.78
N GLN A 400 -2.25 -18.78 8.33
CA GLN A 400 -1.31 -19.91 8.44
C GLN A 400 -0.89 -20.18 9.89
N ILE A 401 -0.62 -19.13 10.67
CA ILE A 401 -0.29 -19.21 12.09
C ILE A 401 -1.47 -19.82 12.85
N VAL A 402 -2.68 -19.30 12.63
CA VAL A 402 -3.90 -19.84 13.26
C VAL A 402 -4.10 -21.30 12.89
N ARG A 403 -3.91 -21.66 11.61
CA ARG A 403 -4.01 -23.05 11.18
C ARG A 403 -3.03 -23.96 11.92
N LYS A 404 -1.75 -23.56 12.03
CA LYS A 404 -0.74 -24.33 12.78
C LYS A 404 -1.10 -24.43 14.26
N MET A 405 -1.68 -23.38 14.86
CA MET A 405 -2.20 -23.44 16.22
C MET A 405 -3.33 -24.46 16.34
N ILE A 406 -4.30 -24.44 15.42
CA ILE A 406 -5.41 -25.39 15.40
C ILE A 406 -4.89 -26.81 15.24
N GLU A 407 -3.96 -27.05 14.30
CA GLU A 407 -3.34 -28.37 14.09
C GLU A 407 -2.66 -28.88 15.36
N ARG A 408 -1.89 -28.04 16.08
CA ARG A 408 -1.31 -28.41 17.38
C ARG A 408 -2.35 -28.72 18.45
N LYS A 409 -3.50 -28.04 18.42
CA LYS A 409 -4.60 -28.30 19.37
C LYS A 409 -5.39 -29.57 19.00
N LYS A 410 -5.33 -30.06 17.75
CA LYS A 410 -6.07 -31.25 17.31
C LYS A 410 -5.65 -32.52 18.08
N ASP A 411 -4.37 -32.67 18.37
CA ASP A 411 -3.85 -33.83 19.11
C ASP A 411 -4.31 -33.86 20.58
N TYR A 412 -4.79 -32.72 21.09
CA TYR A 412 -5.25 -32.54 22.47
C TYR A 412 -6.73 -32.14 22.53
N GLN A 413 -7.56 -32.55 21.57
CA GLN A 413 -8.99 -32.20 21.56
C GLN A 413 -9.71 -32.72 22.81
N VAL A 414 -10.39 -31.80 23.51
CA VAL A 414 -11.13 -32.09 24.76
C VAL A 414 -12.65 -32.06 24.55
N PHE A 415 -13.12 -32.20 23.31
CA PHE A 415 -14.55 -32.22 22.99
C PHE A 415 -15.00 -33.54 22.39
N ALA A 416 -16.27 -33.86 22.61
CA ALA A 416 -16.94 -35.00 22.00
C ALA A 416 -17.74 -34.55 20.77
N THR A 417 -17.80 -35.41 19.75
CA THR A 417 -18.59 -35.19 18.52
C THR A 417 -19.84 -36.07 18.46
N SER A 418 -20.06 -36.90 19.49
CA SER A 418 -21.21 -37.79 19.61
C SER A 418 -21.50 -38.08 21.09
N GLY A 419 -22.68 -38.63 21.36
CA GLY A 419 -23.14 -38.91 22.72
C GLY A 419 -23.77 -37.70 23.41
N TYR A 420 -24.00 -37.85 24.71
CA TYR A 420 -24.67 -36.85 25.53
C TYR A 420 -23.85 -36.54 26.77
N SER A 421 -23.68 -35.25 27.08
CA SER A 421 -22.96 -34.78 28.27
C SER A 421 -23.74 -33.70 29.00
N ILE A 422 -23.78 -33.76 30.32
CA ILE A 422 -24.35 -32.67 31.14
C ILE A 422 -23.32 -31.55 31.25
N GLY A 423 -23.77 -30.30 31.13
CA GLY A 423 -22.92 -29.12 31.35
C GLY A 423 -21.86 -28.88 30.28
N LYS A 424 -21.73 -29.72 29.24
CA LYS A 424 -20.70 -29.61 28.20
C LYS A 424 -21.28 -29.31 26.83
N VAL A 425 -20.73 -28.30 26.16
CA VAL A 425 -21.19 -27.86 24.83
C VAL A 425 -20.03 -27.55 23.90
N ASN A 426 -20.27 -27.70 22.59
CA ASN A 426 -19.33 -27.30 21.55
C ASN A 426 -19.71 -25.91 21.03
N GLY A 427 -19.08 -24.87 21.56
CA GLY A 427 -19.15 -23.52 20.99
C GLY A 427 -18.30 -23.41 19.72
N LEU A 428 -18.43 -22.30 19.00
CA LEU A 428 -17.57 -21.96 17.88
C LEU A 428 -17.02 -20.54 18.02
N ALA A 429 -15.76 -20.37 17.67
CA ALA A 429 -15.06 -19.08 17.71
C ALA A 429 -14.27 -18.84 16.43
N VAL A 430 -13.77 -17.62 16.25
CA VAL A 430 -12.82 -17.22 15.20
C VAL A 430 -11.59 -16.66 15.89
N VAL A 431 -10.41 -16.96 15.36
CA VAL A 431 -9.14 -16.41 15.86
C VAL A 431 -8.70 -15.24 14.98
N GLY A 432 -8.58 -14.07 15.59
CA GLY A 432 -8.10 -12.84 14.96
C GLY A 432 -8.91 -12.42 13.73
N ASP A 433 -8.31 -11.54 12.94
CA ASP A 433 -8.87 -11.06 11.66
C ASP A 433 -8.71 -12.09 10.53
N ALA A 434 -8.06 -13.22 10.80
CA ALA A 434 -7.66 -14.23 9.83
C ALA A 434 -8.79 -15.15 9.34
N PHE A 435 -10.05 -14.83 9.67
CA PHE A 435 -11.26 -15.58 9.33
C PHE A 435 -11.10 -17.10 9.50
N SER A 436 -10.43 -17.53 10.58
CA SER A 436 -10.14 -18.94 10.84
C SER A 436 -10.89 -19.41 12.08
N GLY A 437 -11.84 -20.32 11.88
CA GLY A 437 -12.69 -20.81 12.96
C GLY A 437 -12.06 -21.93 13.79
N LEU A 438 -12.53 -22.08 15.03
CA LEU A 438 -12.26 -23.27 15.86
C LEU A 438 -13.51 -23.70 16.66
N VAL A 439 -13.54 -24.97 17.05
CA VAL A 439 -14.44 -25.46 18.09
C VAL A 439 -13.93 -24.97 19.44
N LEU A 440 -14.83 -24.37 20.21
CA LEU A 440 -14.58 -23.80 21.54
C LEU A 440 -15.38 -24.59 22.57
N PRO A 441 -14.80 -25.63 23.19
CA PRO A 441 -15.50 -26.44 24.18
C PRO A 441 -15.73 -25.63 25.46
N LEU A 442 -16.96 -25.69 25.94
CA LEU A 442 -17.41 -24.96 27.12
C LEU A 442 -17.98 -25.94 28.13
N VAL A 443 -17.62 -25.77 29.39
CA VAL A 443 -18.12 -26.57 30.51
C VAL A 443 -18.74 -25.63 31.53
N ALA A 444 -19.91 -25.99 32.04
CA ALA A 444 -20.53 -25.38 33.19
C ALA A 444 -20.70 -26.41 34.30
N GLU A 445 -20.46 -25.98 35.53
CA GLU A 445 -20.66 -26.76 36.76
C GLU A 445 -21.33 -25.87 37.81
N VAL A 446 -22.43 -26.34 38.38
CA VAL A 446 -23.19 -25.64 39.40
C VAL A 446 -22.94 -26.27 40.76
N THR A 447 -22.35 -25.49 41.66
CA THR A 447 -21.94 -25.93 42.99
C THR A 447 -22.72 -25.16 44.06
N PRO A 448 -22.77 -25.66 45.30
CA PRO A 448 -23.23 -24.85 46.43
C PRO A 448 -22.38 -23.60 46.58
N SER A 449 -23.00 -22.44 46.85
CA SER A 449 -22.26 -21.19 47.00
C SER A 449 -21.29 -21.26 48.16
N ALA A 450 -20.04 -20.84 47.93
CA ALA A 450 -19.03 -20.72 48.97
C ALA A 450 -19.29 -19.50 49.89
N SER A 451 -20.17 -18.58 49.50
CA SER A 451 -20.46 -17.36 50.25
C SER A 451 -21.87 -17.34 50.82
N LYS A 452 -22.00 -16.81 52.04
CA LYS A 452 -23.30 -16.47 52.64
C LYS A 452 -23.90 -15.17 52.07
N SER A 453 -23.12 -14.39 51.32
CA SER A 453 -23.55 -13.10 50.74
C SER A 453 -24.25 -13.22 49.39
N GLY A 454 -24.41 -14.43 48.86
CA GLY A 454 -25.07 -14.71 47.58
C GLY A 454 -24.23 -15.55 46.64
N GLY A 455 -24.90 -16.16 45.65
CA GLY A 455 -24.31 -16.98 44.61
C GLY A 455 -23.70 -16.15 43.49
N ARG A 456 -22.62 -16.65 42.90
CA ARG A 456 -21.85 -15.94 41.87
C ARG A 456 -21.75 -16.74 40.59
N ILE A 457 -21.61 -16.02 39.47
CA ILE A 457 -21.21 -16.62 38.20
C ILE A 457 -19.72 -16.34 38.00
N ILE A 458 -18.94 -17.40 37.86
CA ILE A 458 -17.49 -17.37 37.78
C ILE A 458 -17.10 -17.93 36.41
N ALA A 459 -16.77 -17.04 35.48
CA ALA A 459 -16.31 -17.41 34.15
C ALA A 459 -14.78 -17.35 34.04
N THR A 460 -14.16 -18.41 33.52
CA THR A 460 -12.70 -18.56 33.38
C THR A 460 -12.30 -18.87 31.94
N GLY A 461 -11.08 -18.46 31.56
CA GLY A 461 -10.56 -18.63 30.20
C GLY A 461 -10.06 -17.35 29.53
N LYS A 462 -9.58 -16.36 30.33
CA LYS A 462 -9.09 -15.06 29.86
C LYS A 462 -10.11 -14.30 28.99
N LEU A 463 -11.31 -14.09 29.53
CA LEU A 463 -12.36 -13.33 28.85
C LEU A 463 -11.98 -11.85 28.79
N GLY A 464 -12.16 -11.24 27.62
CA GLY A 464 -12.11 -9.80 27.43
C GLY A 464 -13.43 -9.12 27.81
N VAL A 465 -13.59 -7.84 27.43
CA VAL A 465 -14.65 -6.98 27.99
C VAL A 465 -16.03 -7.44 27.49
N ILE A 466 -16.20 -7.63 26.18
CA ILE A 466 -17.49 -7.98 25.59
C ILE A 466 -17.90 -9.40 26.02
N ALA A 467 -16.94 -10.31 26.11
CA ALA A 467 -17.20 -11.68 26.57
C ALA A 467 -17.68 -11.72 28.03
N LYS A 468 -17.18 -10.84 28.91
CA LYS A 468 -17.66 -10.71 30.30
C LYS A 468 -19.09 -10.18 30.35
N GLU A 469 -19.39 -9.13 29.58
CA GLU A 469 -20.75 -8.60 29.46
C GLU A 469 -21.73 -9.65 28.91
N ALA A 470 -21.30 -10.48 27.97
CA ALA A 470 -22.10 -11.60 27.46
C ALA A 470 -22.45 -12.61 28.56
N VAL A 471 -21.52 -12.92 29.48
CA VAL A 471 -21.80 -13.77 30.64
C VAL A 471 -22.83 -13.11 31.57
N GLU A 472 -22.74 -11.79 31.79
CA GLU A 472 -23.72 -11.05 32.60
C GLU A 472 -25.11 -11.05 31.96
N ASN A 473 -25.21 -10.85 30.65
CA ASN A 473 -26.46 -10.93 29.91
C ASN A 473 -27.11 -12.33 30.02
N VAL A 474 -26.30 -13.37 29.86
CA VAL A 474 -26.75 -14.76 30.04
C VAL A 474 -27.18 -15.01 31.49
N SER A 475 -26.51 -14.41 32.48
CA SER A 475 -26.90 -14.50 33.89
C SER A 475 -28.33 -13.99 34.14
N ALA A 476 -28.73 -12.92 33.47
CA ALA A 476 -30.07 -12.36 33.60
C ALA A 476 -31.13 -13.34 33.08
N ILE A 477 -30.83 -14.03 31.98
CA ILE A 477 -31.69 -15.05 31.39
C ILE A 477 -31.81 -16.26 32.31
N ILE A 478 -30.69 -16.75 32.86
CA ILE A 478 -30.69 -17.88 33.80
C ILE A 478 -31.52 -17.52 35.04
N LYS A 479 -31.31 -16.33 35.63
CA LYS A 479 -32.08 -15.83 36.78
C LYS A 479 -33.58 -15.70 36.50
N LYS A 480 -33.95 -15.23 35.31
CA LYS A 480 -35.35 -15.15 34.90
C LYS A 480 -35.94 -16.56 34.76
N TYR A 481 -35.18 -17.48 34.17
CA TYR A 481 -35.60 -18.83 33.85
C TYR A 481 -35.79 -19.73 35.08
N THR A 482 -34.80 -19.75 35.97
CA THR A 482 -34.85 -20.64 37.12
C THR A 482 -35.80 -20.09 38.17
N ALA A 483 -36.81 -20.88 38.55
CA ALA A 483 -37.59 -20.63 39.76
C ALA A 483 -36.80 -20.92 41.05
N GLU A 484 -35.55 -21.38 40.92
CA GLU A 484 -34.66 -21.68 42.03
C GLU A 484 -33.91 -20.43 42.51
N ASP A 485 -33.68 -20.38 43.81
CA ASP A 485 -32.87 -19.35 44.45
C ASP A 485 -31.39 -19.55 44.10
N LEU A 486 -30.95 -18.88 43.03
CA LEU A 486 -29.55 -18.85 42.61
C LEU A 486 -28.62 -18.17 43.62
N SER A 487 -29.15 -17.49 44.65
CA SER A 487 -28.31 -16.90 45.71
C SER A 487 -27.56 -17.96 46.53
N ARG A 488 -27.93 -19.25 46.41
CA ARG A 488 -27.30 -20.36 47.13
C ARG A 488 -26.36 -21.20 46.25
N LYS A 489 -26.16 -20.84 44.99
CA LYS A 489 -25.38 -21.62 44.02
C LYS A 489 -24.29 -20.77 43.38
N ASP A 490 -23.11 -21.34 43.23
CA ASP A 490 -22.04 -20.78 42.39
C ASP A 490 -22.07 -21.49 41.04
N ILE A 491 -22.04 -20.72 39.95
CA ILE A 491 -22.04 -21.22 38.57
C ILE A 491 -20.65 -21.01 38.00
N HIS A 492 -19.91 -22.10 37.82
CA HIS A 492 -18.58 -22.09 37.23
C HIS A 492 -18.69 -22.34 35.74
N ILE A 493 -18.22 -21.40 34.93
CA ILE A 493 -18.15 -21.53 33.47
C ILE A 493 -16.67 -21.56 33.09
N GLN A 494 -16.27 -22.58 32.36
CA GLN A 494 -14.90 -22.74 31.88
C GLN A 494 -14.87 -22.86 30.37
N PHE A 495 -14.14 -21.94 29.74
CA PHE A 495 -13.75 -22.05 28.35
C PHE A 495 -12.46 -22.88 28.29
N LEU A 496 -12.51 -24.05 27.64
CA LEU A 496 -11.38 -24.98 27.61
C LEU A 496 -10.35 -24.54 26.57
N GLN A 497 -9.06 -24.65 26.92
CA GLN A 497 -7.91 -24.42 26.03
C GLN A 497 -7.83 -23.01 25.39
N THR A 498 -8.38 -22.00 26.07
CA THR A 498 -8.35 -20.58 25.63
C THR A 498 -7.14 -19.81 26.17
N TYR A 499 -5.94 -20.31 25.89
CA TYR A 499 -4.69 -19.67 26.36
C TYR A 499 -4.49 -18.24 25.85
N GLU A 500 -5.05 -17.92 24.68
CA GLU A 500 -5.00 -16.59 24.06
C GLU A 500 -6.18 -15.68 24.44
N GLY A 501 -7.14 -16.21 25.20
CA GLY A 501 -8.34 -15.48 25.59
C GLY A 501 -9.54 -15.67 24.67
N VAL A 502 -10.65 -15.06 25.11
CA VAL A 502 -11.95 -15.09 24.44
C VAL A 502 -12.48 -13.67 24.41
N GLU A 503 -12.88 -13.20 23.22
CA GLU A 503 -13.45 -11.87 23.01
C GLU A 503 -14.76 -11.98 22.21
N GLY A 504 -15.63 -10.98 22.37
CA GLY A 504 -16.95 -10.95 21.74
C GLY A 504 -18.01 -11.79 22.45
N ASP A 505 -19.23 -11.75 21.92
CA ASP A 505 -20.45 -12.30 22.53
C ASP A 505 -20.96 -13.57 21.83
N SER A 506 -20.25 -14.07 20.82
CA SER A 506 -20.74 -15.17 19.96
C SER A 506 -20.86 -16.56 20.63
N ALA A 507 -20.41 -16.67 21.89
CA ALA A 507 -20.55 -17.86 22.73
C ALA A 507 -21.74 -17.78 23.70
N SER A 508 -22.56 -16.72 23.65
CA SER A 508 -23.66 -16.49 24.60
C SER A 508 -24.66 -17.65 24.66
N ILE A 509 -25.09 -18.17 23.51
CA ILE A 509 -26.01 -19.33 23.50
C ILE A 509 -25.34 -20.59 24.06
N SER A 510 -24.04 -20.77 23.83
CA SER A 510 -23.27 -21.90 24.35
C SER A 510 -23.20 -21.85 25.88
N ILE A 511 -22.92 -20.67 26.43
CA ILE A 511 -22.91 -20.46 27.88
C ILE A 511 -24.30 -20.79 28.46
N ALA A 512 -25.36 -20.24 27.86
CA ALA A 512 -26.72 -20.47 28.34
C ALA A 512 -27.10 -21.95 28.35
N VAL A 513 -26.81 -22.68 27.26
CA VAL A 513 -27.08 -24.12 27.17
C VAL A 513 -26.27 -24.93 28.18
N ALA A 514 -24.97 -24.63 28.34
CA ALA A 514 -24.12 -25.34 29.29
C ALA A 514 -24.65 -25.20 30.71
N VAL A 515 -24.97 -23.96 31.13
CA VAL A 515 -25.47 -23.68 32.47
C VAL A 515 -26.85 -24.28 32.70
N ILE A 516 -27.79 -24.13 31.75
CA ILE A 516 -29.14 -24.71 31.87
C ILE A 516 -29.08 -26.24 31.90
N SER A 517 -28.19 -26.85 31.10
CA SER A 517 -27.99 -28.30 31.08
C SER A 517 -27.59 -28.84 32.45
N ASP A 518 -26.65 -28.17 33.12
CA ASP A 518 -26.17 -28.60 34.43
C ASP A 518 -27.18 -28.28 35.55
N LEU A 519 -27.79 -27.09 35.54
CA LEU A 519 -28.85 -26.73 36.50
C LEU A 519 -30.00 -27.75 36.52
N GLU A 520 -30.41 -28.19 35.35
CA GLU A 520 -31.63 -29.01 35.17
C GLU A 520 -31.31 -30.51 35.05
N GLN A 521 -30.01 -30.83 35.04
CA GLN A 521 -29.49 -32.19 34.89
C GLN A 521 -30.10 -32.86 33.64
N VAL A 522 -30.03 -32.13 32.51
CA VAL A 522 -30.46 -32.56 31.18
C VAL A 522 -29.26 -32.52 30.24
N ALA A 523 -28.82 -33.68 29.76
CA ALA A 523 -27.63 -33.76 28.92
C ALA A 523 -27.82 -33.12 27.53
N VAL A 524 -26.74 -32.54 27.00
CA VAL A 524 -26.63 -31.94 25.67
C VAL A 524 -26.08 -32.95 24.68
N ASP A 525 -26.64 -33.02 23.48
CA ASP A 525 -26.15 -33.81 22.34
C ASP A 525 -24.85 -33.19 21.81
N SER A 526 -23.73 -33.90 22.00
CA SER A 526 -22.40 -33.44 21.59
C SER A 526 -22.17 -33.52 20.07
N SER A 527 -23.13 -34.03 19.29
CA SER A 527 -23.10 -33.97 17.81
C SER A 527 -23.47 -32.61 17.24
N TYR A 528 -23.84 -31.63 18.08
CA TYR A 528 -24.07 -30.26 17.69
C TYR A 528 -22.92 -29.35 18.08
N ALA A 529 -22.62 -28.39 17.20
CA ALA A 529 -21.87 -27.18 17.53
C ALA A 529 -22.79 -25.96 17.42
N MET A 530 -22.47 -24.88 18.13
CA MET A 530 -23.33 -23.70 18.15
C MET A 530 -22.55 -22.38 18.23
N THR A 531 -23.09 -21.34 17.61
CA THR A 531 -22.64 -19.95 17.76
C THR A 531 -23.84 -19.03 17.72
N GLY A 532 -23.79 -17.95 18.49
CA GLY A 532 -24.87 -16.98 18.57
C GLY A 532 -24.70 -16.08 19.77
N SER A 533 -24.92 -14.78 19.56
CA SER A 533 -25.13 -13.84 20.65
C SER A 533 -26.55 -13.98 21.18
N LEU A 534 -26.82 -13.46 22.38
CA LEU A 534 -28.09 -13.64 23.07
C LEU A 534 -28.50 -12.35 23.78
N SER A 535 -29.68 -11.82 23.44
CA SER A 535 -30.25 -10.69 24.17
C SER A 535 -30.76 -11.14 25.55
N VAL A 536 -30.88 -10.23 26.50
CA VAL A 536 -31.49 -10.52 27.82
C VAL A 536 -32.97 -10.95 27.73
N ARG A 537 -33.60 -10.78 26.56
CA ARG A 537 -34.95 -11.26 26.23
C ARG A 537 -34.94 -12.65 25.57
N GLY A 538 -33.79 -13.30 25.47
CA GLY A 538 -33.67 -14.65 24.92
C GLY A 538 -33.68 -14.73 23.39
N GLU A 539 -33.55 -13.60 22.68
CA GLU A 539 -33.44 -13.58 21.22
C GLU A 539 -32.01 -13.88 20.79
N VAL A 540 -31.85 -14.77 19.79
CA VAL A 540 -30.54 -15.11 19.23
C VAL A 540 -30.13 -14.04 18.21
N LEU A 541 -29.00 -13.40 18.46
CA LEU A 541 -28.47 -12.29 17.69
C LEU A 541 -27.38 -12.75 16.70
N PRO A 542 -27.20 -12.04 15.57
CA PRO A 542 -26.19 -12.37 14.57
C PRO A 542 -24.78 -12.29 15.13
N VAL A 543 -23.86 -13.03 14.52
CA VAL A 543 -22.45 -13.06 14.87
C VAL A 543 -21.58 -12.90 13.62
N GLY A 544 -20.35 -12.40 13.80
CA GLY A 544 -19.35 -12.36 12.74
C GLY A 544 -18.74 -13.74 12.45
N GLY A 545 -18.22 -13.90 11.23
CA GLY A 545 -17.39 -15.05 10.84
C GLY A 545 -18.12 -16.40 10.83
N VAL A 546 -19.41 -16.41 10.50
CA VAL A 546 -20.26 -17.63 10.56
C VAL A 546 -19.74 -18.73 9.64
N THR A 547 -19.32 -18.39 8.42
CA THR A 547 -18.77 -19.37 7.46
C THR A 547 -17.52 -20.08 8.02
N PRO A 548 -16.46 -19.38 8.46
CA PRO A 548 -15.32 -20.01 9.13
C PRO A 548 -15.67 -20.88 10.34
N LYS A 549 -16.65 -20.47 11.15
CA LYS A 549 -17.12 -21.24 12.31
C LYS A 549 -17.76 -22.56 11.88
N ILE A 550 -18.58 -22.55 10.84
CA ILE A 550 -19.21 -23.76 10.28
C ILE A 550 -18.13 -24.69 9.71
N GLU A 551 -17.17 -24.16 8.95
CA GLU A 551 -16.08 -24.95 8.38
C GLU A 551 -15.23 -25.61 9.47
N ALA A 552 -14.99 -24.90 10.57
CA ALA A 552 -14.26 -25.43 11.72
C ALA A 552 -15.02 -26.56 12.43
N ALA A 553 -16.33 -26.43 12.62
CA ALA A 553 -17.17 -27.49 13.16
C ALA A 553 -17.06 -28.77 12.32
N TYR A 554 -17.20 -28.63 10.99
CA TYR A 554 -17.10 -29.75 10.07
C TYR A 554 -15.70 -30.38 10.06
N ALA A 555 -14.64 -29.57 10.06
CA ALA A 555 -13.26 -30.04 10.11
C ALA A 555 -12.90 -30.74 11.43
N ALA A 556 -13.70 -30.51 12.48
CA ALA A 556 -13.65 -31.19 13.77
C ALA A 556 -14.57 -32.44 13.84
N GLY A 557 -15.25 -32.80 12.74
CA GLY A 557 -16.14 -33.96 12.69
C GLY A 557 -17.58 -33.68 13.14
N ILE A 558 -17.94 -32.42 13.39
CA ILE A 558 -19.29 -32.01 13.81
C ILE A 558 -20.08 -31.54 12.58
N SER A 559 -21.11 -32.30 12.20
CA SER A 559 -21.90 -32.03 10.99
C SER A 559 -23.20 -31.27 11.25
N LYS A 560 -23.61 -31.07 12.50
CA LYS A 560 -24.81 -30.29 12.86
C LYS A 560 -24.40 -28.98 13.53
N VAL A 561 -24.80 -27.85 12.97
CA VAL A 561 -24.40 -26.53 13.47
C VAL A 561 -25.61 -25.62 13.67
N LEU A 562 -25.79 -25.13 14.89
CA LEU A 562 -26.76 -24.08 15.20
C LEU A 562 -26.15 -22.71 14.88
N ILE A 563 -26.90 -21.91 14.13
CA ILE A 563 -26.53 -20.54 13.77
C ILE A 563 -27.71 -19.59 13.98
N PRO A 564 -27.48 -18.29 14.20
CA PRO A 564 -28.56 -17.30 14.23
C PRO A 564 -29.30 -17.30 12.90
N LYS A 565 -30.64 -17.26 12.95
CA LYS A 565 -31.49 -17.20 11.74
C LYS A 565 -31.13 -16.00 10.85
N SER A 566 -30.72 -14.89 11.46
CA SER A 566 -30.23 -13.69 10.78
C SER A 566 -28.98 -13.92 9.93
N ASN A 567 -28.10 -14.85 10.32
CA ASN A 567 -26.87 -15.15 9.59
C ASN A 567 -27.04 -16.19 8.47
N LEU A 568 -28.23 -16.76 8.26
CA LEU A 568 -28.43 -17.82 7.26
C LEU A 568 -27.97 -17.39 5.85
N GLN A 569 -28.07 -16.09 5.56
CA GLN A 569 -27.69 -15.51 4.27
C GLN A 569 -26.21 -15.08 4.18
N ASP A 570 -25.49 -15.12 5.30
CA ASP A 570 -24.04 -14.85 5.37
C ASP A 570 -23.21 -16.15 5.21
N VAL A 571 -23.89 -17.28 5.00
CA VAL A 571 -23.26 -18.61 4.89
C VAL A 571 -22.82 -18.89 3.46
N TYR A 572 -21.51 -18.89 3.23
CA TYR A 572 -20.87 -19.18 1.96
C TYR A 572 -19.99 -20.43 2.05
N LEU A 573 -20.61 -21.61 1.99
CA LEU A 573 -19.88 -22.89 2.01
C LEU A 573 -19.36 -23.27 0.62
N MET A 574 -18.12 -23.76 0.56
CA MET A 574 -17.57 -24.34 -0.67
C MET A 574 -18.45 -25.50 -1.17
N LYS A 575 -18.48 -25.72 -2.49
CA LYS A 575 -19.32 -26.77 -3.12
C LYS A 575 -19.14 -28.15 -2.48
N GLY A 576 -17.94 -28.50 -2.03
CA GLY A 576 -17.65 -29.79 -1.38
C GLY A 576 -18.18 -29.96 0.05
N LEU A 577 -18.62 -28.87 0.70
CA LEU A 577 -19.21 -28.84 2.04
C LEU A 577 -20.74 -28.75 2.02
N LYS A 578 -21.32 -28.20 0.94
CA LYS A 578 -22.77 -28.11 0.75
C LYS A 578 -23.39 -29.53 0.83
N GLY A 579 -24.39 -29.70 1.69
CA GLY A 579 -25.06 -30.98 1.93
C GLY A 579 -24.37 -31.91 2.94
N LYS A 580 -23.10 -31.66 3.29
CA LYS A 580 -22.38 -32.43 4.33
C LYS A 580 -22.55 -31.84 5.73
N VAL A 581 -22.85 -30.54 5.81
CA VAL A 581 -23.20 -29.84 7.04
C VAL A 581 -24.69 -29.55 7.06
N LYS A 582 -25.35 -29.87 8.17
CA LYS A 582 -26.74 -29.51 8.47
C LYS A 582 -26.76 -28.27 9.35
N LEU A 583 -27.34 -27.20 8.83
CA LEU A 583 -27.48 -25.93 9.53
C LEU A 583 -28.85 -25.86 10.19
N TYR A 584 -28.88 -25.44 11.44
CA TYR A 584 -30.08 -25.28 12.26
C TYR A 584 -30.23 -23.80 12.61
N PRO A 585 -31.00 -23.02 11.81
CA PRO A 585 -31.24 -21.62 12.10
C PRO A 585 -32.14 -21.50 13.34
N VAL A 586 -31.68 -20.73 14.33
CA VAL A 586 -32.39 -20.50 15.59
C VAL A 586 -32.70 -19.01 15.77
N GLY A 587 -33.88 -18.69 16.30
CA GLY A 587 -34.32 -17.30 16.55
C GLY A 587 -34.33 -16.93 18.03
N ASN A 588 -34.50 -17.89 18.93
CA ASN A 588 -34.53 -17.67 20.37
C ASN A 588 -33.89 -18.84 21.15
N ILE A 589 -33.67 -18.66 22.45
CA ILE A 589 -33.07 -19.67 23.32
C ILE A 589 -33.88 -20.97 23.41
N CYS A 590 -35.21 -20.92 23.26
CA CYS A 590 -36.03 -22.14 23.23
C CYS A 590 -35.68 -23.01 22.02
N ASP A 591 -35.52 -22.41 20.85
CA ASP A 591 -35.16 -23.12 19.62
C ASP A 591 -33.81 -23.85 19.80
N VAL A 592 -32.86 -23.17 20.47
CA VAL A 592 -31.53 -23.73 20.78
C VAL A 592 -31.66 -24.97 21.67
N LEU A 593 -32.34 -24.83 22.82
CA LEU A 593 -32.49 -25.92 23.80
C LEU A 593 -33.33 -27.08 23.23
N GLU A 594 -34.34 -26.78 22.42
CA GLU A 594 -35.14 -27.78 21.73
C GLU A 594 -34.32 -28.60 20.74
N ALA A 595 -33.34 -28.00 20.07
CA ALA A 595 -32.47 -28.72 19.14
C ALA A 595 -31.46 -29.63 19.86
N VAL A 596 -30.83 -29.15 20.96
CA VAL A 596 -29.60 -29.78 21.50
C VAL A 596 -29.81 -30.64 22.75
N LEU A 597 -30.89 -30.46 23.51
CA LEU A 597 -31.11 -31.24 24.73
C LEU A 597 -31.60 -32.67 24.44
N LYS A 598 -31.15 -33.62 25.26
CA LYS A 598 -31.56 -35.03 25.21
C LYS A 598 -33.10 -35.17 25.29
N PRO A 599 -33.74 -35.88 24.35
CA PRO A 599 -35.17 -36.16 24.42
C PRO A 599 -35.56 -36.87 25.73
N GLY A 600 -36.63 -36.41 26.37
CA GLY A 600 -37.16 -36.97 27.60
C GLY A 600 -38.15 -36.05 28.32
N GLU A 601 -38.75 -36.53 29.40
CA GLU A 601 -39.73 -35.77 30.19
C GLU A 601 -39.14 -34.49 30.79
N LYS A 602 -37.89 -34.54 31.27
CA LYS A 602 -37.19 -33.35 31.79
C LYS A 602 -37.11 -32.23 30.74
N LYS A 603 -36.75 -32.55 29.50
CA LYS A 603 -36.69 -31.59 28.39
C LYS A 603 -38.07 -30.98 28.10
N LYS A 604 -39.13 -31.80 28.08
CA LYS A 604 -40.50 -31.28 27.83
C LYS A 604 -40.92 -30.31 28.93
N LYS A 605 -40.66 -30.65 30.20
CA LYS A 605 -40.97 -29.80 31.35
C LYS A 605 -40.20 -28.48 31.30
N LEU A 606 -38.89 -28.56 31.00
CA LEU A 606 -38.01 -27.41 30.81
C LEU A 606 -38.54 -26.46 29.72
N LEU A 607 -38.75 -26.97 28.50
CA LEU A 607 -39.24 -26.17 27.38
C LEU A 607 -40.63 -25.57 27.66
N GLY A 608 -41.49 -26.31 28.36
CA GLY A 608 -42.79 -25.81 28.81
C GLY A 608 -42.69 -24.63 29.79
N ALA A 609 -41.70 -24.65 30.69
CA ALA A 609 -41.44 -23.54 31.61
C ALA A 609 -40.85 -22.33 30.87
N ILE A 610 -39.85 -22.53 30.01
CA ILE A 610 -39.20 -21.45 29.24
C ILE A 610 -40.22 -20.74 28.35
N ARG A 611 -41.01 -21.50 27.57
CA ARG A 611 -41.99 -20.92 26.65
C ARG A 611 -43.06 -20.08 27.34
N LYS A 612 -43.35 -20.30 28.63
CA LYS A 612 -44.27 -19.47 29.41
C LYS A 612 -43.67 -18.11 29.79
N GLN A 613 -42.36 -18.01 29.96
CA GLN A 613 -41.69 -16.77 30.39
C GLN A 613 -41.27 -15.85 29.24
N PHE A 614 -41.23 -16.39 28.01
CA PHE A 614 -40.91 -15.64 26.78
C PHE A 614 -42.10 -15.53 25.83
N ARG A 615 -43.29 -16.01 26.22
CA ARG A 615 -44.56 -15.57 25.65
C ARG A 615 -44.96 -14.28 26.36
N ASP A 616 -44.49 -13.16 25.84
CA ASP A 616 -45.12 -11.84 25.86
C ASP A 616 -44.40 -10.93 24.86
#